data_AF-A0A8B7CC82-F1
#
_entry.id   AF-A0A8B7CC82-F1
#
_cell.length_a   1.000
_cell.length_b   1.000
_cell.length_c   1.000
_cell.angle_alpha   90.00
_cell.angle_beta   90.00
_cell.angle_gamma   90.00
#
_symmetry.space_group_name_H-M   'P 1'
#
loop_
_entity.id
_entity.type
_entity.pdbx_description
1 polymer ?
#
loop_
_entity_poly.entity_id
_entity_poly.type
_entity_poly.pdbx_seq_one_letter_code
_entity_poly.pdbx_strand_id
1 'polypeptide(L)'
;MASVRDVLVFHKQERRLFDMLATRAPAFAQKILALWLWLELLGINVVAFVCGCRNRDVVGRLIDEALQILGQLRQNAPLLTDDGVKIPLTAALAVEPFNLRFFHYHRDRAVRGIAHVLDGVGKLIFDDNLHALLGAYETGALPELPEELARPYDHLPAVPAPADARSLFVTFSPAFPLSLEDIVAYFTG
;
A
#
# COMPACT_ATOMS: atom_id res chain seq x y z
N MET A 1 -0.89 13.91 -16.64
CA MET A 1 0.06 13.33 -15.68
C MET A 1 -0.27 13.92 -14.32
N ALA A 2 -0.42 13.10 -13.27
CA ALA A 2 -0.78 13.63 -11.95
C ALA A 2 0.37 14.50 -11.40
N SER A 3 0.04 15.60 -10.71
CA SER A 3 1.02 16.40 -9.98
C SER A 3 1.32 15.79 -8.62
N VAL A 4 2.43 16.19 -7.99
CA VAL A 4 2.73 15.81 -6.59
C VAL A 4 1.59 16.22 -5.66
N ARG A 5 0.99 17.40 -5.86
CA ARG A 5 -0.20 17.83 -5.12
C ARG A 5 -1.34 16.82 -5.22
N ASP A 6 -1.66 16.35 -6.43
CA ASP A 6 -2.80 15.43 -6.62
C ASP A 6 -2.58 14.12 -5.87
N VAL A 7 -1.35 13.61 -5.89
CA VAL A 7 -0.96 12.39 -5.17
C VAL A 7 -1.04 12.59 -3.65
N LEU A 8 -0.54 13.71 -3.13
CA LEU A 8 -0.61 14.02 -1.70
C LEU A 8 -2.06 14.21 -1.21
N VAL A 9 -2.91 14.86 -2.03
CA VAL A 9 -4.33 15.03 -1.72
C VAL A 9 -5.05 13.68 -1.71
N PHE A 10 -4.74 12.82 -2.68
CA PHE A 10 -5.30 11.47 -2.75
C PHE A 10 -4.90 10.63 -1.53
N HIS A 11 -3.64 10.68 -1.09
CA HIS A 11 -3.13 9.90 0.03
C HIS A 11 -3.23 10.57 1.42
N LYS A 12 -4.17 11.51 1.60
CA LYS A 12 -4.39 12.18 2.90
C LYS A 12 -4.76 11.20 4.01
N GLN A 13 -5.43 10.10 3.69
CA GLN A 13 -5.84 9.10 4.67
C GLN A 13 -4.62 8.33 5.19
N GLU A 14 -3.76 7.90 4.29
CA GLU A 14 -2.51 7.20 4.54
C GLU A 14 -1.55 8.09 5.33
N ARG A 15 -1.49 9.39 5.02
CA ARG A 15 -0.71 10.34 5.82
C ARG A 15 -1.20 10.40 7.27
N ARG A 16 -2.51 10.48 7.50
CA ARG A 16 -3.07 10.48 8.88
C ARG A 16 -2.75 9.18 9.62
N LEU A 17 -2.78 8.04 8.92
CA LEU A 17 -2.34 6.77 9.48
C LEU A 17 -0.86 6.77 9.80
N PHE A 18 -0.02 7.33 8.92
CA PHE A 18 1.41 7.49 9.16
C PHE A 18 1.66 8.29 10.44
N ASP A 19 1.02 9.44 10.61
CA ASP A 19 1.17 10.27 11.81
C ASP A 19 0.77 9.50 13.07
N MET A 20 -0.33 8.73 13.02
CA MET A 20 -0.75 7.86 14.11
C MET A 20 0.30 6.78 14.42
N LEU A 21 0.85 6.14 13.38
CA LEU A 21 1.90 5.13 13.53
C LEU A 21 3.21 5.73 14.06
N ALA A 22 3.57 6.94 13.64
CA ALA A 22 4.76 7.64 14.08
C ALA A 22 4.73 7.92 15.59
N THR A 23 3.55 8.18 16.16
CA THR A 23 3.42 8.33 17.63
C THR A 23 3.56 7.03 18.41
N ARG A 24 3.21 5.89 17.82
CA ARG A 24 3.15 4.58 18.51
C ARG A 24 4.37 3.69 18.27
N ALA A 25 4.91 3.71 17.06
CA ALA A 25 6.00 2.87 16.61
C ALA A 25 6.92 3.67 15.65
N PRO A 26 7.58 4.75 16.11
CA PRO A 26 8.31 5.68 15.25
C PRO A 26 9.38 5.00 14.38
N ALA A 27 10.11 4.04 14.95
CA ALA A 27 11.17 3.30 14.25
C ALA A 27 10.66 2.41 13.09
N PHE A 28 9.36 2.08 13.07
CA PHE A 28 8.76 1.15 12.11
C PHE A 28 7.58 1.73 11.34
N ALA A 29 7.15 2.97 11.64
CA ALA A 29 5.94 3.56 11.07
C ALA A 29 5.89 3.50 9.54
N GLN A 30 6.98 3.89 8.86
CA GLN A 30 7.08 3.83 7.40
C GLN A 30 6.94 2.39 6.88
N LYS A 31 7.60 1.42 7.54
CA LYS A 31 7.60 0.00 7.13
C LYS A 31 6.24 -0.66 7.37
N ILE A 32 5.57 -0.31 8.46
CA ILE A 32 4.23 -0.80 8.79
C ILE A 32 3.23 -0.30 7.75
N LEU A 33 3.23 1.01 7.47
CA LEU A 33 2.31 1.56 6.49
C LEU A 33 2.62 1.05 5.07
N ALA A 34 3.88 0.93 4.69
CA ALA A 34 4.26 0.34 3.41
C ALA A 34 3.82 -1.13 3.29
N LEU A 35 3.92 -1.90 4.37
CA LEU A 35 3.37 -3.26 4.42
C LEU A 35 1.86 -3.26 4.23
N TRP A 36 1.11 -2.40 4.92
CA TRP A 36 -0.34 -2.35 4.81
C TRP A 36 -0.82 -1.92 3.42
N LEU A 37 -0.16 -0.94 2.80
CA LEU A 37 -0.46 -0.54 1.43
C LEU A 37 -0.14 -1.66 0.43
N TRP A 38 0.97 -2.37 0.62
CA TRP A 38 1.28 -3.52 -0.20
C TRP A 38 0.26 -4.66 -0.02
N LEU A 39 -0.24 -4.88 1.20
CA LEU A 39 -1.31 -5.85 1.47
C LEU A 39 -2.63 -5.45 0.80
N GLU A 40 -2.95 -4.15 0.73
CA GLU A 40 -4.10 -3.65 -0.04
C GLU A 40 -3.99 -3.98 -1.53
N LEU A 41 -2.78 -3.90 -2.10
CA LEU A 41 -2.53 -4.32 -3.50
C LEU A 41 -2.73 -5.84 -3.70
N LEU A 42 -2.70 -6.63 -2.63
CA LEU A 42 -3.05 -8.05 -2.63
C LEU A 42 -4.53 -8.31 -2.30
N GLY A 43 -5.33 -7.26 -2.10
CA GLY A 43 -6.75 -7.35 -1.75
C GLY A 43 -7.05 -7.46 -0.25
N ILE A 44 -6.04 -7.30 0.62
CA ILE A 44 -6.22 -7.31 2.08
C ILE A 44 -6.34 -5.86 2.56
N ASN A 45 -7.57 -5.42 2.81
CA ASN A 45 -7.92 -4.01 3.06
C ASN A 45 -7.60 -3.52 4.49
N VAL A 46 -6.33 -3.61 4.91
CA VAL A 46 -5.91 -3.24 6.27
C VAL A 46 -6.06 -1.75 6.54
N VAL A 47 -5.72 -0.89 5.59
CA VAL A 47 -5.80 0.58 5.73
C VAL A 47 -7.25 1.01 5.93
N ALA A 48 -8.16 0.57 5.07
CA ALA A 48 -9.59 0.85 5.22
C ALA A 48 -10.14 0.33 6.56
N PHE A 49 -9.74 -0.88 6.98
CA PHE A 49 -10.16 -1.43 8.26
C PHE A 49 -9.67 -0.60 9.45
N VAL A 50 -8.39 -0.22 9.49
CA VAL A 50 -7.81 0.58 10.58
C VAL A 50 -8.46 1.97 10.64
N CYS A 51 -8.75 2.60 9.49
CA CYS A 51 -9.46 3.88 9.45
C CYS A 51 -10.91 3.79 9.95
N GLY A 52 -11.60 2.67 9.69
CA GLY A 52 -12.95 2.43 10.20
C GLY A 52 -13.00 1.93 11.66
N CYS A 53 -11.87 1.46 12.21
CA CYS A 53 -11.84 0.82 13.52
C CYS A 53 -11.86 1.84 14.66
N ARG A 54 -12.94 1.84 15.45
CA ARG A 54 -13.04 2.67 16.67
C ARG A 54 -12.25 2.10 17.85
N ASN A 55 -11.97 0.80 17.84
CA ASN A 55 -11.28 0.13 18.94
C ASN A 55 -9.75 0.28 18.80
N ARG A 56 -9.15 1.07 19.69
CA ARG A 56 -7.71 1.37 19.68
C ARG A 56 -6.83 0.16 20.01
N ASP A 57 -7.36 -0.81 20.75
CA ASP A 57 -6.65 -2.06 21.10
C ASP A 57 -6.53 -2.98 19.89
N VAL A 58 -7.57 -3.06 19.06
CA VAL A 58 -7.52 -3.82 17.80
C VAL A 58 -6.48 -3.23 16.85
N VAL A 59 -6.41 -1.90 16.75
CA VAL A 59 -5.37 -1.22 15.97
C VAL A 59 -3.98 -1.50 16.54
N GLY A 60 -3.82 -1.51 17.87
CA GLY A 60 -2.56 -1.88 18.53
C GLY A 60 -2.13 -3.29 18.17
N ARG A 61 -3.04 -4.26 18.24
CA ARG A 61 -2.77 -5.65 17.87
C ARG A 61 -2.42 -5.81 16.39
N LEU A 62 -3.04 -5.05 15.49
CA LEU A 62 -2.66 -5.04 14.06
C LEU A 62 -1.24 -4.47 13.84
N ILE A 63 -0.84 -3.49 14.63
CA ILE A 63 0.54 -2.99 14.63
C ILE A 63 1.50 -4.09 15.11
N ASP A 64 1.16 -4.80 16.19
CA ASP A 64 1.97 -5.92 16.69
C ASP A 64 2.09 -7.06 15.67
N GLU A 65 1.02 -7.38 14.94
CA GLU A 65 1.03 -8.34 13.83
C GLU A 65 1.93 -7.87 12.68
N ALA A 66 1.85 -6.59 12.30
CA ALA A 66 2.71 -6.02 11.27
C ALA A 66 4.19 -6.09 11.64
N LEU A 67 4.53 -5.81 12.90
CA LEU A 67 5.89 -5.95 13.42
C LEU A 67 6.38 -7.40 13.39
N GLN A 68 5.52 -8.37 13.72
CA GLN A 68 5.84 -9.80 13.61
C GLN A 68 6.13 -10.19 12.16
N ILE A 69 5.30 -9.74 11.20
CA ILE A 69 5.51 -9.96 9.76
C ILE A 69 6.86 -9.38 9.31
N LEU A 70 7.14 -8.12 9.66
CA LEU A 70 8.39 -7.45 9.30
C LEU A 70 9.62 -8.13 9.93
N GLY A 71 9.49 -8.64 11.16
CA GLY A 71 10.52 -9.44 11.82
C GLY A 71 10.85 -10.73 11.07
N GLN A 72 9.82 -11.46 10.62
CA GLN A 72 9.97 -12.68 9.81
C GLN A 72 10.65 -12.39 8.47
N LEU A 73 10.24 -11.31 7.79
CA LEU A 73 10.85 -10.87 6.53
C LEU A 73 12.31 -10.45 6.67
N ARG A 74 12.76 -10.08 7.88
CA ARG A 74 14.16 -9.70 8.13
C ARG A 74 15.02 -10.93 8.43
N GLN A 75 14.57 -11.84 9.29
CA GLN A 75 15.46 -12.77 9.97
C GLN A 75 15.86 -14.04 9.19
N ASN A 76 15.29 -14.35 8.02
CA ASN A 76 15.43 -15.71 7.44
C ASN A 76 15.11 -16.79 8.50
N ALA A 77 14.27 -16.45 9.48
CA ALA A 77 14.01 -17.31 10.61
C ALA A 77 13.28 -18.55 10.08
N PRO A 78 13.70 -19.77 10.47
CA PRO A 78 12.94 -20.96 10.16
C PRO A 78 11.52 -20.78 10.71
N LEU A 79 10.53 -21.27 9.96
CA LEU A 79 9.12 -21.23 10.36
C LEU A 79 9.02 -21.64 11.83
N LEU A 80 8.64 -20.70 12.70
CA LEU A 80 8.34 -21.03 14.08
C LEU A 80 7.23 -22.09 14.03
N THR A 81 7.54 -23.27 14.56
CA THR A 81 6.64 -24.43 14.64
C THR A 81 5.26 -23.99 15.14
N ASP A 82 4.23 -24.69 14.64
CA ASP A 82 2.76 -24.50 14.64
C ASP A 82 2.05 -23.58 15.67
N ASP A 83 2.70 -23.16 16.76
CA ASP A 83 2.12 -22.38 17.85
C ASP A 83 2.66 -20.95 18.02
N GLY A 84 3.74 -20.55 17.35
CA GLY A 84 4.54 -19.40 17.80
C GLY A 84 4.10 -17.99 17.36
N VAL A 85 3.57 -17.82 16.14
CA VAL A 85 3.27 -16.48 15.59
C VAL A 85 2.01 -16.58 14.76
N LYS A 86 0.94 -15.92 15.22
CA LYS A 86 -0.34 -15.88 14.52
C LYS A 86 -0.61 -14.43 14.15
N ILE A 87 -1.02 -14.20 12.91
CA ILE A 87 -1.52 -12.91 12.43
C ILE A 87 -3.04 -12.94 12.27
N PRO A 88 -3.81 -13.31 13.32
CA PRO A 88 -5.22 -13.62 13.19
C PRO A 88 -6.04 -12.45 12.67
N LEU A 89 -5.69 -11.19 13.00
CA LEU A 89 -6.45 -10.03 12.54
C LEU A 89 -6.17 -9.76 11.07
N THR A 90 -4.91 -9.78 10.65
CA THR A 90 -4.53 -9.63 9.24
C THR A 90 -5.10 -10.78 8.40
N ALA A 91 -5.05 -12.00 8.92
CA ALA A 91 -5.62 -13.18 8.28
C ALA A 91 -7.15 -13.11 8.15
N ALA A 92 -7.84 -12.58 9.16
CA ALA A 92 -9.29 -12.41 9.13
C ALA A 92 -9.76 -11.37 8.10
N LEU A 93 -8.87 -10.49 7.65
CA LEU A 93 -9.15 -9.52 6.59
C LEU A 93 -8.91 -10.08 5.18
N ALA A 94 -8.26 -11.24 5.06
CA ALA A 94 -8.02 -11.88 3.78
C ALA A 94 -9.22 -12.73 3.37
N VAL A 95 -9.56 -12.71 2.08
CA VAL A 95 -10.60 -13.60 1.51
C VAL A 95 -10.11 -15.04 1.44
N GLU A 96 -8.83 -15.24 1.16
CA GLU A 96 -8.18 -16.56 1.10
C GLU A 96 -7.39 -16.85 2.39
N PRO A 97 -7.09 -18.14 2.69
CA PRO A 97 -6.31 -18.53 3.85
C PRO A 97 -4.93 -17.86 3.89
N PHE A 98 -4.83 -16.76 4.65
CA PHE A 98 -3.62 -15.97 4.78
C PHE A 98 -2.95 -16.24 6.12
N ASN A 99 -1.68 -16.59 6.09
CA ASN A 99 -0.90 -16.82 7.30
C ASN A 99 0.58 -16.52 7.05
N LEU A 100 1.41 -16.59 8.09
CA LEU A 100 2.83 -16.25 7.97
C LEU A 100 3.62 -17.16 7.02
N ARG A 101 3.14 -18.37 6.71
CA ARG A 101 3.79 -19.23 5.71
C ARG A 101 3.78 -18.55 4.35
N PHE A 102 2.77 -17.76 4.02
CA PHE A 102 2.75 -16.94 2.80
C PHE A 102 3.99 -16.05 2.70
N PHE A 103 4.33 -15.33 3.77
CA PHE A 103 5.51 -14.45 3.80
C PHE A 103 6.83 -15.22 3.78
N HIS A 104 6.85 -16.45 4.30
CA HIS A 104 8.03 -17.32 4.18
C HIS A 104 8.24 -17.78 2.73
N TYR A 105 7.20 -18.30 2.08
CA TYR A 105 7.27 -18.79 0.69
C TYR A 105 7.42 -17.68 -0.35
N HIS A 106 6.80 -16.52 -0.10
CA HIS A 106 6.80 -15.38 -1.02
C HIS A 106 7.61 -14.19 -0.48
N ARG A 107 8.64 -14.47 0.34
CA ARG A 107 9.46 -13.45 0.99
C ARG A 107 9.98 -12.40 0.02
N ASP A 108 10.60 -12.83 -1.08
CA ASP A 108 11.21 -11.90 -2.03
C ASP A 108 10.16 -11.01 -2.69
N ARG A 109 8.96 -11.54 -2.95
CA ARG A 109 7.83 -10.77 -3.46
C ARG A 109 7.37 -9.74 -2.43
N ALA A 110 7.28 -10.13 -1.16
CA ALA A 110 6.92 -9.22 -0.07
C ALA A 110 7.96 -8.11 0.13
N VAL A 111 9.25 -8.45 0.19
CA VAL A 111 10.34 -7.49 0.36
C VAL A 111 10.38 -6.50 -0.81
N ARG A 112 10.29 -6.98 -2.05
CA ARG A 112 10.23 -6.10 -3.24
C ARG A 112 8.97 -5.24 -3.27
N GLY A 113 7.83 -5.79 -2.87
CA GLY A 113 6.57 -5.06 -2.82
C GLY A 113 6.59 -3.91 -1.80
N ILE A 114 7.09 -4.18 -0.60
CA ILE A 114 7.28 -3.14 0.44
C ILE A 114 8.29 -2.10 -0.04
N ALA A 115 9.42 -2.52 -0.62
CA ALA A 115 10.42 -1.60 -1.16
C ALA A 115 9.83 -0.71 -2.28
N HIS A 116 9.01 -1.29 -3.16
CA HIS A 116 8.34 -0.54 -4.22
C HIS A 116 7.41 0.56 -3.67
N VAL A 117 6.67 0.27 -2.60
CA VAL A 117 5.84 1.28 -1.93
C VAL A 117 6.71 2.36 -1.29
N LEU A 118 7.77 1.98 -0.57
CA LEU A 118 8.69 2.93 0.08
C LEU A 118 9.40 3.84 -0.93
N ASP A 119 9.88 3.28 -2.04
CA ASP A 119 10.66 4.00 -3.06
C ASP A 119 9.81 4.81 -4.03
N GLY A 120 8.52 4.48 -4.16
CA GLY A 120 7.54 5.19 -4.97
C GLY A 120 6.73 6.18 -4.13
N VAL A 121 5.45 5.86 -3.93
CA VAL A 121 4.48 6.75 -3.28
C VAL A 121 4.83 7.07 -1.82
N GLY A 122 5.53 6.18 -1.14
CA GLY A 122 5.99 6.36 0.23
C GLY A 122 6.87 7.61 0.40
N LYS A 123 7.69 7.96 -0.61
CA LYS A 123 8.49 9.20 -0.58
C LYS A 123 7.63 10.45 -0.47
N LEU A 124 6.39 10.43 -0.97
CA LEU A 124 5.49 11.57 -0.89
C LEU A 124 4.73 11.53 0.44
N ILE A 125 4.18 10.36 0.81
CA ILE A 125 3.38 10.19 2.04
C ILE A 125 4.21 10.50 3.30
N PHE A 126 5.49 10.14 3.32
CA PHE A 126 6.35 10.31 4.50
C PHE A 126 7.12 11.63 4.51
N ASP A 127 6.97 12.47 3.49
CA ASP A 127 7.68 13.75 3.41
C ASP A 127 6.90 14.83 4.16
N ASP A 128 7.36 15.12 5.38
CA ASP A 128 6.75 16.14 6.25
C ASP A 128 6.80 17.54 5.62
N ASN A 129 7.82 17.84 4.82
CA ASN A 129 7.96 19.14 4.16
C ASN A 129 6.92 19.31 3.05
N LEU A 130 6.73 18.29 2.21
CA LEU A 130 5.67 18.31 1.19
C LEU A 130 4.28 18.46 1.80
N HIS A 131 4.02 17.78 2.92
CA HIS A 131 2.75 17.92 3.64
C HIS A 131 2.59 19.29 4.32
N ALA A 132 3.67 19.89 4.84
CA ALA A 132 3.65 21.24 5.38
C ALA A 132 3.39 22.30 4.29
N LEU A 133 4.04 22.17 3.13
CA LEU A 133 3.80 23.02 1.97
C LEU A 133 2.34 22.91 1.49
N LEU A 134 1.82 21.69 1.39
CA LEU A 134 0.43 21.46 1.01
C LEU A 134 -0.53 22.11 2.02
N GLY A 135 -0.29 21.93 3.32
CA GLY A 135 -1.09 22.55 4.36
C GLY A 135 -1.08 24.08 4.29
N ALA A 136 0.09 24.68 4.13
CA ALA A 136 0.23 26.14 4.01
C ALA A 136 -0.50 26.68 2.77
N TYR A 137 -0.38 26.00 1.63
CA TYR A 137 -1.13 26.33 0.41
C TYR A 137 -2.64 26.20 0.60
N GLU A 138 -3.12 25.12 1.22
CA GLU A 138 -4.56 24.91 1.48
C GLU A 138 -5.16 25.95 2.44
N THR A 139 -4.36 26.45 3.39
CA THR A 139 -4.78 27.54 4.31
C THR A 139 -4.70 28.93 3.70
N GLY A 140 -4.20 29.08 2.47
CA GLY A 140 -3.97 30.37 1.82
C GLY A 140 -2.79 31.16 2.39
N ALA A 141 -1.92 30.53 3.18
CA ALA A 141 -0.70 31.15 3.70
C ALA A 141 0.38 31.31 2.61
N LEU A 142 0.31 30.49 1.56
CA LEU A 142 1.10 30.65 0.35
C LEU A 142 0.22 31.22 -0.77
N PRO A 143 0.62 32.32 -1.42
CA PRO A 143 -0.19 33.00 -2.43
C PRO A 143 -0.30 32.21 -3.74
N GLU A 144 0.70 31.38 -4.05
CA GLU A 144 0.80 30.59 -5.27
C GLU A 144 1.20 29.15 -4.96
N LEU A 145 0.95 28.24 -5.89
CA LEU A 145 1.28 26.82 -5.76
C LEU A 145 2.81 26.63 -5.80
N PRO A 146 3.44 26.09 -4.74
CA PRO A 146 4.87 25.77 -4.74
C PRO A 146 5.28 24.85 -5.88
N GLU A 147 6.48 25.06 -6.42
CA GLU A 147 7.04 24.28 -7.52
C GLU A 147 7.11 22.78 -7.19
N GLU A 148 7.44 22.44 -5.94
CA GLU A 148 7.53 21.07 -5.44
C GLU A 148 6.18 20.34 -5.46
N LEU A 149 5.08 21.08 -5.35
CA LEU A 149 3.71 20.56 -5.44
C LEU A 149 3.20 20.56 -6.89
N ALA A 150 3.64 21.51 -7.71
CA ALA A 150 3.28 21.64 -9.12
C ALA A 150 3.99 20.64 -10.03
N ARG A 151 5.17 20.14 -9.63
CA ARG A 151 5.95 19.22 -10.46
C ARG A 151 5.16 17.93 -10.78
N PRO A 152 5.34 17.38 -12.00
CA PRO A 152 4.79 16.07 -12.35
C PRO A 152 5.27 14.99 -11.39
N TYR A 153 4.36 14.07 -11.03
CA TYR A 153 4.75 12.88 -10.29
C TYR A 153 5.30 11.81 -11.24
N ASP A 154 6.61 11.84 -11.42
CA ASP A 154 7.35 10.86 -12.21
C ASP A 154 7.68 9.63 -11.34
N HIS A 155 6.73 8.69 -11.23
CA HIS A 155 7.06 7.36 -10.74
C HIS A 155 7.71 6.58 -11.88
N LEU A 156 9.04 6.62 -11.95
CA LEU A 156 9.76 5.57 -12.65
C LEU A 156 9.47 4.26 -11.90
N PRO A 157 8.83 3.25 -12.53
CA PRO A 157 8.71 1.98 -11.87
C PRO A 157 10.15 1.46 -11.70
N ALA A 158 10.57 1.25 -10.44
CA ALA A 158 11.91 0.74 -10.10
C ALA A 158 12.21 -0.62 -10.74
N VAL A 159 11.18 -1.28 -11.29
CA VAL A 159 11.27 -2.47 -12.12
C VAL A 159 10.39 -2.20 -13.35
N PRO A 160 10.91 -2.21 -14.59
CA PRO A 160 10.04 -2.22 -15.76
C PRO A 160 9.07 -3.39 -15.57
N ALA A 161 7.77 -3.12 -15.69
CA ALA A 161 6.76 -4.17 -15.62
C ALA A 161 7.26 -5.34 -16.48
N PRO A 162 7.33 -6.59 -15.94
CA PRO A 162 7.69 -7.72 -16.77
C PRO A 162 6.79 -7.70 -18.01
N ALA A 163 7.33 -8.04 -19.18
CA ALA A 163 6.62 -7.88 -20.46
C ALA A 163 5.22 -8.52 -20.46
N ASP A 164 5.01 -9.48 -19.55
CA ASP A 164 3.80 -10.27 -19.32
C ASP A 164 2.75 -9.59 -18.41
N ALA A 165 3.05 -8.42 -17.82
CA ALA A 165 2.14 -7.68 -16.94
C ALA A 165 1.36 -6.56 -17.67
N ARG A 166 1.00 -6.79 -18.94
CA ARG A 166 0.15 -5.87 -19.70
C ARG A 166 -1.32 -6.17 -19.40
N SER A 167 -1.90 -5.41 -18.48
CA SER A 167 -3.35 -5.42 -18.23
C SER A 167 -4.04 -4.37 -19.10
N LEU A 168 -5.24 -4.70 -19.61
CA LEU A 168 -6.09 -3.81 -20.37
C LEU A 168 -7.48 -3.77 -19.70
N PHE A 169 -8.03 -2.57 -19.53
CA PHE A 169 -9.44 -2.41 -19.16
C PHE A 169 -10.30 -2.40 -20.42
N VAL A 170 -11.23 -3.34 -20.51
CA VAL A 170 -12.18 -3.45 -21.63
C VAL A 170 -13.57 -3.07 -21.13
N THR A 171 -14.20 -2.10 -21.80
CA THR A 171 -15.59 -1.70 -21.53
C THR A 171 -16.45 -2.01 -22.74
N PHE A 172 -17.64 -2.56 -22.52
CA PHE A 172 -18.61 -2.88 -23.57
C PHE A 172 -19.94 -2.23 -23.28
N SER A 173 -20.64 -1.85 -24.35
CA SER A 173 -21.98 -1.27 -24.26
C SER A 173 -22.98 -2.32 -23.77
N PRO A 174 -23.94 -1.95 -22.89
CA PRO A 174 -24.98 -2.88 -22.40
C PRO A 174 -25.81 -3.54 -23.51
N ALA A 175 -25.87 -2.90 -24.69
CA ALA A 175 -26.58 -3.41 -25.86
C ALA A 175 -25.89 -4.61 -26.55
N PHE A 176 -24.61 -4.85 -26.26
CA PHE A 176 -23.83 -5.96 -26.82
C PHE A 176 -22.94 -6.55 -25.71
N PRO A 177 -23.50 -7.44 -24.87
CA PRO A 177 -22.69 -8.16 -23.89
C PRO A 177 -21.71 -9.07 -24.61
N LEU A 178 -20.41 -8.83 -24.40
CA LEU A 178 -19.36 -9.71 -24.90
C LEU A 178 -19.20 -10.89 -23.96
N SER A 179 -19.10 -12.10 -24.52
CA SER A 179 -18.73 -13.28 -23.74
C SER A 179 -17.23 -13.30 -23.49
N LEU A 180 -16.79 -14.10 -22.52
CA LEU A 180 -15.36 -14.33 -22.27
C LEU A 180 -14.67 -14.89 -23.51
N GLU A 181 -15.33 -15.74 -24.27
CA GLU A 181 -14.80 -16.36 -25.49
C GLU A 181 -14.57 -15.31 -26.60
N ASP A 182 -15.50 -14.36 -26.77
CA ASP A 182 -15.36 -13.27 -27.74
C ASP A 182 -14.16 -12.37 -27.40
N ILE A 183 -13.96 -12.08 -26.12
CA ILE A 183 -12.83 -11.29 -25.64
C ILE A 183 -11.52 -12.02 -25.91
N VAL A 184 -11.44 -13.31 -25.58
CA VAL A 184 -10.24 -14.12 -25.83
C VAL A 184 -9.94 -14.17 -27.34
N ALA A 185 -10.93 -14.49 -28.17
CA ALA A 185 -10.77 -14.59 -29.61
C ALA A 185 -10.26 -13.28 -30.25
N TYR A 186 -10.74 -12.12 -29.76
CA TYR A 186 -10.28 -10.82 -30.23
C TYR A 186 -8.78 -10.58 -29.99
N PHE A 187 -8.23 -11.05 -28.85
CA PHE A 187 -6.83 -10.83 -28.49
C PHE A 187 -5.88 -11.94 -28.95
N THR A 188 -6.40 -13.10 -29.35
CA THR A 188 -5.60 -14.24 -29.84
C THR A 188 -5.67 -14.46 -31.35
N GLY A 189 -6.44 -13.63 -32.06
CA GLY A 189 -6.64 -13.69 -33.52
C GLY A 189 -5.57 -13.00 -34.36
#